data_AF-A0A117K8A4-F1
#
_entry.id   AF-A0A117K8A4-F1
#
_cell.length_a   1.000
_cell.length_b   1.000
_cell.length_c   1.000
_cell.angle_alpha   90.00
_cell.angle_beta   90.00
_cell.angle_gamma   90.00
#
_symmetry.space_group_name_H-M   'P 1'
#
loop_
_entity.id
_entity.type
_entity.pdbx_description
1 polymer ?
#
loop_
_entity_poly.entity_id
_entity_poly.type
_entity_poly.pdbx_seq_one_letter_code
_entity_poly.pdbx_strand_id
1 'polypeptide(L)'
;MKTFNTLLVLISLTISGSIFAQKAAQNKSDNVKTNTTKNERILPNENAPHFMQFGIMSRNHDEFRKKYGIAVIYQNCVISQFQSQKARENNQLVAKTLTEKHGDTWRKDLGFIPYGI
;
A
#
# COMPACT_ATOMS: atom_id res chain seq x y z
N MET A 1 67.37 -1.49 -1.26
CA MET A 1 66.08 -0.79 -1.02
C MET A 1 65.47 -0.39 -2.34
N LYS A 2 64.18 -0.73 -2.56
CA LYS A 2 63.20 -0.19 -3.53
C LYS A 2 62.41 -1.28 -4.25
N THR A 3 61.77 -2.16 -3.47
CA THR A 3 60.63 -2.97 -3.89
C THR A 3 59.43 -2.51 -3.08
N PHE A 4 58.91 -1.31 -3.37
CA PHE A 4 57.76 -0.77 -2.60
C PHE A 4 56.82 0.12 -3.40
N ASN A 5 56.89 0.13 -4.74
CA ASN A 5 56.10 1.05 -5.56
C ASN A 5 55.20 0.41 -6.62
N THR A 6 55.00 -0.90 -6.58
CA THR A 6 54.08 -1.61 -7.49
C THR A 6 52.81 -2.11 -6.81
N LEU A 7 52.42 -1.47 -5.69
CA LEU A 7 51.15 -1.76 -4.99
C LEU A 7 50.22 -0.54 -4.91
N LEU A 8 50.29 0.38 -5.88
CA LEU A 8 49.48 1.61 -5.85
C LEU A 8 48.85 1.98 -7.19
N VAL A 9 48.61 1.00 -8.07
CA VAL A 9 47.95 1.23 -9.38
C VAL A 9 46.62 0.45 -9.51
N LEU A 10 46.17 -0.25 -8.47
CA LEU A 10 44.95 -1.07 -8.51
C LEU A 10 43.79 -0.54 -7.66
N ILE A 11 43.65 0.78 -7.52
CA ILE A 11 42.58 1.41 -6.68
C ILE A 11 41.63 2.32 -7.50
N SER A 12 41.70 2.35 -8.83
CA SER A 12 41.03 3.39 -9.63
C SER A 12 39.86 2.96 -10.54
N LEU A 13 39.19 1.82 -10.33
CA LEU A 13 37.99 1.49 -11.11
C LEU A 13 36.87 0.85 -10.29
N THR A 14 36.23 1.61 -9.40
CA THR A 14 34.82 1.39 -9.04
C THR A 14 34.14 2.71 -8.69
N ILE A 15 33.89 3.54 -9.70
CA ILE A 15 32.86 4.59 -9.58
C ILE A 15 31.65 4.07 -10.34
N SER A 16 30.81 3.32 -9.64
CA SER A 16 29.45 3.03 -10.08
C SER A 16 28.70 4.37 -10.12
N GLY A 17 28.56 4.94 -11.31
CA GLY A 17 27.79 6.16 -11.54
C GLY A 17 26.35 5.95 -11.11
N SER A 18 26.02 6.41 -9.91
CA SER A 18 24.63 6.59 -9.50
C SER A 18 24.10 7.80 -10.25
N ILE A 19 23.42 7.58 -11.38
CA ILE A 19 22.73 8.66 -12.07
C ILE A 19 21.53 9.05 -11.20
N PHE A 20 21.73 10.02 -10.31
CA PHE A 20 20.63 10.81 -9.78
C PHE A 20 20.18 11.77 -10.87
N ALA A 21 19.28 11.31 -11.73
CA ALA A 21 18.49 12.18 -12.60
C ALA A 21 17.40 12.88 -11.79
N GLN A 22 17.79 13.69 -10.80
CA GLN A 22 16.88 14.64 -10.16
C GLN A 22 17.35 16.04 -10.51
N LYS A 23 16.92 16.49 -11.69
CA LYS A 23 16.96 17.90 -12.07
C LYS A 23 16.15 18.66 -11.02
N ALA A 24 16.84 19.46 -10.21
CA ALA A 24 16.21 20.46 -9.36
C ALA A 24 15.56 21.52 -10.27
N ALA A 25 14.36 21.22 -10.76
CA ALA A 25 13.47 22.22 -11.31
C ALA A 25 12.82 22.90 -10.10
N GLN A 26 13.12 24.19 -9.95
CA GLN A 26 12.57 25.06 -8.93
C GLN A 26 11.05 24.93 -8.86
N ASN A 27 10.53 24.91 -7.63
CA ASN A 27 9.12 24.96 -7.32
C ASN A 27 8.47 26.17 -7.98
N LYS A 28 7.82 25.95 -9.12
CA LYS A 28 6.69 26.76 -9.55
C LYS A 28 5.46 25.90 -9.36
N SER A 29 4.69 26.24 -8.33
CA SER A 29 3.36 25.72 -8.08
C SER A 29 2.44 26.21 -9.20
N ASP A 30 2.51 25.55 -10.34
CA ASP A 30 1.45 25.62 -11.32
C ASP A 30 0.44 24.54 -10.93
N ASN A 31 -0.75 24.98 -10.54
CA ASN A 31 -1.90 24.13 -10.27
C ASN A 31 -2.19 23.28 -11.53
N VAL A 32 -1.59 22.09 -11.60
CA VAL A 32 -2.01 21.07 -12.54
C VAL A 32 -3.37 20.61 -12.04
N LYS A 33 -4.42 21.21 -12.59
CA LYS A 33 -5.75 20.59 -12.63
C LYS A 33 -5.60 19.33 -13.48
N THR A 34 -5.25 18.23 -12.83
CA THR A 34 -5.54 16.91 -13.36
C THR A 34 -7.05 16.83 -13.46
N ASN A 35 -7.56 16.93 -14.69
CA ASN A 35 -8.88 16.42 -15.04
C ASN A 35 -8.82 14.89 -14.94
N THR A 36 -8.67 14.38 -13.72
CA THR A 36 -8.98 12.99 -13.41
C THR A 36 -10.49 12.93 -13.50
N THR A 37 -10.98 12.38 -14.61
CA THR A 37 -12.38 12.00 -14.80
C THR A 37 -12.88 11.38 -13.50
N LYS A 38 -13.71 12.12 -12.77
CA LYS A 38 -14.36 11.67 -11.55
C LYS A 38 -15.31 10.53 -11.93
N ASN A 39 -14.78 9.33 -12.08
CA ASN A 39 -15.50 8.17 -11.57
C ASN A 39 -15.41 8.31 -10.05
N GLU A 40 -16.32 9.10 -9.50
CA GLU A 40 -16.48 9.35 -8.07
C GLU A 40 -16.91 8.02 -7.45
N ARG A 41 -15.96 7.09 -7.29
CA ARG A 41 -16.11 5.96 -6.38
C ARG A 41 -16.31 6.64 -5.05
N ILE A 42 -17.55 6.68 -4.58
CA ILE A 42 -17.89 7.16 -3.25
C ILE A 42 -16.96 6.42 -2.31
N LEU A 43 -15.90 7.12 -1.85
CA LEU A 43 -15.00 6.54 -0.87
C LEU A 43 -15.90 6.22 0.33
N PRO A 44 -15.92 4.97 0.79
CA PRO A 44 -16.65 4.64 2.00
C PRO A 44 -16.16 5.59 3.09
N ASN A 45 -17.11 6.17 3.84
CA ASN A 45 -16.81 7.01 4.99
C ASN A 45 -15.67 6.33 5.77
N GLU A 46 -14.56 7.04 5.95
CA GLU A 46 -13.36 6.52 6.62
C GLU A 46 -13.66 6.05 8.06
N ASN A 47 -14.76 6.52 8.64
CA ASN A 47 -15.26 6.10 9.95
C ASN A 47 -16.17 4.85 9.91
N ALA A 48 -16.59 4.38 8.74
CA ALA A 48 -17.35 3.15 8.62
C ALA A 48 -16.44 1.93 8.79
N PRO A 49 -16.90 0.85 9.45
CA PRO A 49 -16.12 -0.37 9.59
C PRO A 49 -15.67 -0.93 8.23
N HIS A 50 -14.39 -1.24 8.09
CA HIS A 50 -13.80 -1.66 6.82
C HIS A 50 -12.61 -2.58 7.02
N PHE A 51 -12.37 -3.48 6.07
CA PHE A 51 -11.10 -4.18 5.96
C PHE A 51 -10.05 -3.27 5.31
N MET A 52 -8.85 -3.25 5.88
CA MET A 52 -7.66 -2.63 5.31
C MET A 52 -6.89 -3.69 4.51
N GLN A 53 -6.78 -3.50 3.21
CA GLN A 53 -6.02 -4.39 2.33
C GLN A 53 -4.88 -3.63 1.67
N PHE A 54 -3.72 -4.24 1.51
CA PHE A 54 -2.61 -3.62 0.80
C PHE A 54 -2.51 -4.18 -0.62
N GLY A 55 -2.11 -3.32 -1.56
CA GLY A 55 -1.86 -3.69 -2.95
C GLY A 55 -2.91 -3.20 -3.93
N ILE A 56 -2.93 -3.82 -5.11
CA ILE A 56 -3.85 -3.48 -6.18
C ILE A 56 -5.19 -4.17 -5.93
N MET A 57 -6.29 -3.44 -6.11
CA MET A 57 -7.64 -3.99 -6.04
C MET A 57 -7.85 -5.02 -7.14
N SER A 58 -8.03 -6.29 -6.77
CA SER A 58 -8.22 -7.41 -7.70
C SER A 58 -9.65 -7.55 -8.21
N ARG A 59 -10.65 -7.10 -7.44
CA ARG A 59 -12.07 -7.11 -7.81
C ARG A 59 -12.87 -6.01 -7.11
N ASN A 60 -14.08 -5.77 -7.59
CA ASN A 60 -15.05 -4.91 -6.91
C ASN A 60 -15.65 -5.62 -5.69
N HIS A 61 -15.87 -4.89 -4.60
CA HIS A 61 -16.44 -5.35 -3.32
C HIS A 61 -17.78 -4.67 -2.98
N ASP A 62 -18.44 -4.04 -3.95
CA ASP A 62 -19.71 -3.34 -3.74
C ASP A 62 -20.83 -4.27 -3.24
N GLU A 63 -20.90 -5.50 -3.74
CA GLU A 63 -21.88 -6.49 -3.29
C GLU A 63 -21.62 -6.90 -1.84
N PHE A 64 -20.36 -7.12 -1.47
CA PHE A 64 -19.95 -7.40 -0.09
C PHE A 64 -20.33 -6.24 0.83
N ARG A 65 -20.03 -4.99 0.42
CA ARG A 65 -20.40 -3.79 1.15
C ARG A 65 -21.91 -3.64 1.31
N LYS A 66 -22.68 -3.89 0.25
CA LYS A 66 -24.14 -3.83 0.29
C LYS A 66 -24.74 -4.88 1.23
N LYS A 67 -24.16 -6.09 1.26
CA LYS A 67 -24.65 -7.21 2.06
C LYS A 67 -24.30 -7.06 3.55
N TYR A 68 -23.07 -6.64 3.85
CA TYR A 68 -22.54 -6.66 5.22
C TYR A 68 -22.38 -5.28 5.86
N GLY A 69 -22.50 -4.20 5.09
CA GLY A 69 -22.21 -2.85 5.55
C GLY A 69 -20.71 -2.59 5.81
N ILE A 70 -19.84 -3.51 5.40
CA ILE A 70 -18.38 -3.44 5.60
C ILE A 70 -17.69 -3.17 4.26
N ALA A 71 -16.87 -2.13 4.21
CA ALA A 71 -16.09 -1.83 3.02
C ALA A 71 -14.74 -2.57 3.00
N VAL A 72 -14.09 -2.60 1.83
CA VAL A 72 -12.67 -2.98 1.70
C VAL A 72 -11.93 -1.76 1.16
N ILE A 73 -10.97 -1.24 1.92
CA ILE A 73 -10.15 -0.09 1.56
C ILE A 73 -8.76 -0.56 1.21
N TYR A 74 -8.35 -0.31 -0.03
CA TYR A 74 -7.02 -0.61 -0.52
C TYR A 74 -6.04 0.52 -0.17
N GLN A 75 -4.93 0.14 0.41
CA GLN A 75 -3.80 0.98 0.78
C GLN A 75 -2.60 0.67 -0.12
N ASN A 76 -1.62 1.58 -0.12
CA ASN A 76 -0.40 1.45 -0.92
C ASN A 76 0.36 0.13 -0.66
N CYS A 77 1.14 -0.32 -1.64
CA CYS A 77 1.90 -1.57 -1.57
C CYS A 77 3.04 -1.55 -0.56
N VAL A 78 3.64 -0.37 -0.33
CA VAL A 78 4.73 -0.20 0.63
C VAL A 78 4.12 0.07 2.00
N ILE A 79 4.34 -0.85 2.94
CA ILE A 79 3.74 -0.81 4.26
C ILE A 79 4.80 -0.65 5.34
N SER A 80 4.58 0.24 6.29
CA SER A 80 5.40 0.32 7.50
C SER A 80 4.95 -0.73 8.54
N GLN A 81 5.80 -1.02 9.53
CA GLN A 81 5.43 -1.89 10.66
C GLN A 81 4.18 -1.36 11.38
N PHE A 82 4.09 -0.05 11.59
CA PHE A 82 2.93 0.58 12.21
C PHE A 82 1.64 0.36 11.39
N GLN A 83 1.70 0.53 10.06
CA GLN A 83 0.55 0.31 9.19
C GLN A 83 0.13 -1.15 9.15
N SER A 84 1.09 -2.07 9.09
CA SER A 84 0.86 -3.51 9.19
C SER A 84 0.13 -3.88 10.48
N GLN A 85 0.61 -3.38 11.62
CA GLN A 85 -0.02 -3.63 12.91
C GLN A 85 -1.44 -3.06 12.99
N LYS A 86 -1.62 -1.81 12.56
CA LYS A 86 -2.95 -1.16 12.51
C LYS A 86 -3.94 -1.97 11.65
N ALA A 87 -3.52 -2.40 10.46
CA ALA A 87 -4.37 -3.18 9.58
C ALA A 87 -4.74 -4.53 10.19
N ARG A 88 -3.79 -5.23 10.83
CA ARG A 88 -4.04 -6.50 11.52
C ARG A 88 -5.08 -6.36 12.62
N GLU A 89 -4.89 -5.40 13.53
CA GLU A 89 -5.80 -5.18 14.67
C GLU A 89 -7.21 -4.79 14.20
N ASN A 90 -7.30 -3.87 13.23
CA ASN A 90 -8.56 -3.49 12.61
C ASN A 90 -9.27 -4.69 11.95
N ASN A 91 -8.55 -5.44 11.12
CA ASN A 91 -9.11 -6.53 10.34
C ASN A 91 -9.61 -7.68 11.23
N GLN A 92 -8.87 -7.98 12.31
CA GLN A 92 -9.30 -8.95 13.32
C GLN A 92 -10.59 -8.51 14.03
N LEU A 93 -10.72 -7.23 14.37
CA LEU A 93 -11.95 -6.69 14.97
C LEU A 93 -13.13 -6.81 14.02
N VAL A 94 -12.97 -6.41 12.76
CA VAL A 94 -14.03 -6.49 11.74
C VAL A 94 -14.44 -7.94 11.50
N ALA A 95 -13.48 -8.87 11.37
CA ALA A 95 -13.79 -10.29 11.20
C ALA A 95 -14.50 -10.88 12.40
N LYS A 96 -14.10 -10.53 13.63
CA LYS A 96 -14.81 -10.95 14.84
C LYS A 96 -16.26 -10.48 14.79
N THR A 97 -16.51 -9.21 14.52
CA THR A 97 -17.88 -8.66 14.42
C THR A 97 -18.70 -9.32 13.31
N LEU A 98 -18.09 -9.61 12.16
CA LEU A 98 -18.78 -10.31 11.06
C LEU A 98 -19.10 -11.75 11.42
N THR A 99 -18.17 -12.47 12.04
CA THR A 99 -18.38 -13.85 12.49
C THR A 99 -19.45 -13.93 13.58
N GLU A 100 -19.46 -13.00 14.52
CA GLU A 100 -20.50 -12.92 15.56
C GLU A 100 -21.92 -12.70 14.96
N LYS A 101 -22.04 -11.91 13.89
CA LYS A 101 -23.33 -11.59 13.28
C LYS A 101 -23.79 -12.56 12.20
N HIS A 102 -22.86 -13.15 11.45
CA HIS A 102 -23.15 -13.86 10.20
C HIS A 102 -22.49 -15.25 10.11
N GLY A 103 -21.82 -15.71 11.17
CA GLY A 103 -20.97 -16.91 11.13
C GLY A 103 -19.82 -16.75 10.12
N ASP A 104 -19.24 -17.84 9.64
CA ASP A 104 -18.12 -17.78 8.69
C ASP A 104 -18.52 -17.57 7.22
N THR A 105 -19.81 -17.38 6.93
CA THR A 105 -20.32 -17.23 5.56
C THR A 105 -19.72 -16.02 4.83
N TRP A 106 -19.43 -14.93 5.56
CA TRP A 106 -18.84 -13.71 5.00
C TRP A 106 -17.47 -13.95 4.35
N ARG A 107 -16.72 -14.97 4.78
CA ARG A 107 -15.40 -15.29 4.22
C ARG A 107 -15.51 -15.72 2.76
N LYS A 108 -16.50 -16.56 2.46
CA LYS A 108 -16.78 -17.05 1.10
C LYS A 108 -17.23 -15.90 0.21
N ASP A 109 -18.10 -15.05 0.73
CA ASP A 109 -18.65 -13.92 -0.02
C ASP A 109 -17.63 -12.80 -0.25
N LEU A 110 -16.73 -12.58 0.71
CA LEU A 110 -15.59 -11.68 0.54
C LEU A 110 -14.63 -12.23 -0.51
N GLY A 111 -14.45 -13.56 -0.53
CA GLY A 111 -13.71 -14.33 -1.53
C GLY A 111 -12.19 -14.17 -1.49
N PHE A 112 -11.64 -13.53 -0.45
CA PHE A 112 -10.21 -13.42 -0.19
C PHE A 112 -10.00 -13.31 1.33
N ILE A 113 -8.77 -13.53 1.78
CA ILE A 113 -8.41 -13.40 3.19
C ILE A 113 -7.82 -12.00 3.41
N PRO A 114 -8.46 -11.13 4.22
CA PRO A 114 -7.90 -9.83 4.56
C PRO A 114 -6.54 -9.93 5.21
N TYR A 115 -5.70 -8.92 5.02
CA TYR A 115 -4.39 -8.84 5.66
C TYR A 115 -4.47 -9.06 7.19
N GLY A 116 -3.65 -9.97 7.72
CA GLY A 116 -3.51 -10.17 9.17
C GLY A 116 -4.61 -11.00 9.85
N ILE A 117 -5.46 -11.68 9.06
CA ILE A 117 -6.43 -12.69 9.49
C ILE A 117 -6.04 -14.04 8.88
#